data_AF-A0A9D4SPP8-F1
#
_entry.id   AF-A0A9D4SPP8-F1
#
_cell.length_a   1.000
_cell.length_b   1.000
_cell.length_c   1.000
_cell.angle_alpha   90.00
_cell.angle_beta   90.00
_cell.angle_gamma   90.00
#
_symmetry.space_group_name_H-M   'P 1'
#
loop_
_entity.id
_entity.type
_entity.pdbx_description
1 polymer ?
#
loop_
_entity_poly.entity_id
_entity_poly.type
_entity_poly.pdbx_seq_one_letter_code
_entity_poly.pdbx_strand_id
1 'polypeptide(L)'
;MLEALAGLRKRYKTQKLNRTLRKRIGILNTDIEKYALQLTNQQWHAVCNGMQRQPNIPKTWNILRHLLDARTSKTTQQRNIQKLLHQTQAADKQLLSNLVDKYLGDQVTQPQMPYTGQDNASLDAPITLAEMQATVDLKQKTRNGSGLQ
;
A
#
# COMPACT_ATOMS: atom_id res chain seq x y z
N MET A 1 -11.80 -3.62 14.56
CA MET A 1 -12.61 -2.37 14.55
C MET A 1 -13.97 -2.54 13.86
N LEU A 2 -14.02 -3.13 12.67
CA LEU A 2 -15.28 -3.31 11.91
C LEU A 2 -16.30 -4.21 12.62
N GLU A 3 -15.88 -5.32 13.21
CA GLU A 3 -16.77 -6.22 13.97
C GLU A 3 -17.35 -5.54 15.22
N ALA A 4 -16.51 -4.79 15.94
CA ALA A 4 -16.94 -4.00 17.10
C ALA A 4 -17.98 -2.94 16.71
N LEU A 5 -17.78 -2.28 15.57
CA LEU A 5 -18.71 -1.31 15.01
C LEU A 5 -20.03 -1.96 14.57
N ALA A 6 -19.99 -3.14 13.94
CA ALA A 6 -21.18 -3.90 13.56
C ALA A 6 -22.01 -4.30 14.79
N GLY A 7 -21.35 -4.78 15.85
CA GLY A 7 -22.00 -5.10 17.13
C GLY A 7 -22.67 -3.89 17.78
N LEU A 8 -22.00 -2.74 17.80
CA LEU A 8 -22.55 -1.49 18.35
C LEU A 8 -23.71 -0.95 17.50
N ARG A 9 -23.62 -1.01 16.18
CA ARG A 9 -24.73 -0.61 15.28
C ARG A 9 -25.96 -1.49 15.51
N LYS A 10 -25.80 -2.81 15.71
CA LYS A 10 -26.91 -3.72 16.03
C LYS A 10 -27.60 -3.33 17.33
N ARG A 11 -26.83 -3.03 18.39
CA ARG A 11 -27.37 -2.56 19.69
C ARG A 11 -28.01 -1.17 19.60
N TYR A 12 -27.44 -0.27 18.79
CA TYR A 12 -28.00 1.08 18.61
C TYR A 12 -29.36 1.05 17.87
N LYS A 13 -29.59 0.09 16.97
CA LYS A 13 -30.89 -0.08 16.30
C LYS A 13 -32.03 -0.35 17.29
N THR A 14 -31.77 -1.10 18.37
CA THR A 14 -32.77 -1.38 19.42
C THR A 14 -32.81 -0.29 20.50
N GLN A 15 -31.73 0.48 20.69
CA GLN A 15 -31.61 1.51 21.72
C GLN A 15 -31.28 2.90 21.14
N LYS A 16 -32.15 3.43 20.27
CA LYS A 16 -31.88 4.68 19.52
C LYS A 16 -31.66 5.93 20.37
N LEU A 17 -32.26 5.99 21.56
CA LEU A 17 -32.12 7.11 22.50
C LEU A 17 -30.81 7.07 23.29
N ASN A 18 -30.05 5.97 23.20
CA ASN A 18 -28.82 5.82 23.95
C ASN A 18 -27.68 6.67 23.35
N ARG A 19 -27.42 7.81 24.00
CA ARG A 19 -26.40 8.79 23.58
C ARG A 19 -24.97 8.24 23.69
N THR A 20 -24.68 7.33 24.61
CA THR A 20 -23.32 6.78 24.78
C THR A 20 -22.97 5.82 23.64
N LEU A 21 -23.92 4.98 23.22
CA LEU A 21 -23.76 4.12 22.04
C LEU A 21 -23.53 4.96 20.77
N ARG A 22 -24.31 6.03 20.57
CA ARG A 22 -24.12 6.94 19.43
C ARG A 22 -22.73 7.57 19.42
N LYS A 23 -22.26 8.08 20.56
CA LYS A 23 -20.91 8.64 20.69
C LYS A 23 -19.83 7.61 20.36
N ARG A 24 -19.94 6.40 20.90
CA ARG A 24 -18.96 5.32 20.71
C ARG A 24 -18.89 4.84 19.25
N ILE A 25 -20.03 4.78 18.56
CA ILE A 25 -20.07 4.51 17.11
C ILE A 25 -19.37 5.63 16.33
N GLY A 26 -19.60 6.89 16.71
CA GLY A 26 -18.93 8.05 16.10
C GLY A 26 -17.41 7.96 16.21
N ILE A 27 -16.89 7.72 17.43
CA ILE A 27 -15.46 7.55 17.68
C ILE A 27 -14.88 6.42 16.80
N LEU A 28 -15.52 5.25 16.81
CA LEU A 28 -15.05 4.11 16.01
C LEU A 28 -15.08 4.38 14.50
N ASN A 29 -16.08 5.10 13.98
CA ASN A 29 -16.08 5.49 12.56
C ASN A 29 -14.86 6.38 12.26
N THR A 30 -14.59 7.38 13.09
CA THR A 30 -13.43 8.27 12.90
C THR A 30 -12.11 7.50 12.96
N ASP A 31 -11.97 6.55 13.88
CA ASP A 31 -10.77 5.72 13.97
C ASP A 31 -10.60 4.80 12.75
N ILE A 32 -11.71 4.22 12.25
CA ILE A 32 -11.71 3.43 11.02
C ILE A 32 -11.33 4.28 9.81
N GLU A 33 -11.85 5.50 9.68
CA GLU A 33 -11.52 6.42 8.61
C GLU A 33 -10.05 6.81 8.63
N LYS A 34 -9.52 7.17 9.81
CA LYS A 34 -8.09 7.48 10.00
C LYS A 34 -7.21 6.29 9.59
N TYR A 35 -7.56 5.10 10.06
CA TYR A 35 -6.80 3.89 9.74
C TYR A 35 -6.89 3.54 8.25
N ALA A 36 -8.07 3.67 7.63
CA ALA A 36 -8.25 3.45 6.20
C ALA A 36 -7.39 4.41 5.38
N LEU A 37 -7.37 5.71 5.73
CA LEU A 37 -6.52 6.71 5.10
C LEU A 37 -5.03 6.38 5.24
N GLN A 38 -4.60 5.99 6.45
CA GLN A 38 -3.23 5.57 6.69
C GLN A 38 -2.86 4.37 5.83
N LEU A 39 -3.72 3.35 5.77
CA LEU A 39 -3.51 2.15 4.98
C LEU A 39 -3.47 2.46 3.47
N THR A 40 -4.37 3.30 2.97
CA THR A 40 -4.35 3.71 1.54
C THR A 40 -3.08 4.45 1.20
N ASN A 41 -2.58 5.32 2.09
CA ASN A 41 -1.31 6.00 1.89
C ASN A 41 -0.14 5.02 1.87
N GLN A 42 -0.09 4.08 2.81
CA GLN A 42 0.95 3.05 2.85
C GLN A 42 0.92 2.17 1.60
N GLN A 43 -0.27 1.76 1.15
CA GLN A 43 -0.44 1.00 -0.09
C GLN A 43 0.03 1.81 -1.30
N TRP A 44 -0.31 3.10 -1.36
CA TRP A 44 0.16 3.99 -2.43
C TRP A 44 1.69 4.11 -2.44
N HIS A 45 2.32 4.31 -1.27
CA HIS A 45 3.78 4.32 -1.16
C HIS A 45 4.40 2.99 -1.60
N ALA A 46 3.79 1.86 -1.24
CA ALA A 46 4.26 0.55 -1.70
C ALA A 46 4.16 0.39 -3.23
N VAL A 47 3.09 0.91 -3.84
CA VAL A 47 2.95 0.96 -5.30
C VAL A 47 4.04 1.83 -5.91
N CYS A 48 4.28 3.03 -5.40
CA CYS A 48 5.35 3.92 -5.86
C CYS A 48 6.76 3.28 -5.74
N ASN A 49 7.06 2.66 -4.59
CA ASN A 49 8.32 1.96 -4.37
C ASN A 49 8.48 0.77 -5.33
N GLY A 50 7.39 0.06 -5.64
CA GLY A 50 7.38 -1.02 -6.64
C GLY A 50 7.66 -0.51 -8.05
N MET A 51 7.08 0.64 -8.43
CA MET A 51 7.31 1.29 -9.73
C MET A 51 8.77 1.72 -9.91
N GLN A 52 9.36 2.32 -8.87
CA GLN A 52 10.75 2.79 -8.90
C GLN A 52 11.76 1.66 -9.01
N ARG A 53 11.46 0.45 -8.51
CA ARG A 53 12.36 -0.72 -8.62
C ARG A 53 12.28 -1.43 -9.98
N GLN A 54 11.16 -1.31 -10.70
CA GLN A 54 10.93 -2.03 -11.96
C GLN A 54 10.05 -1.22 -12.94
N PRO A 55 10.66 -0.37 -13.79
CA PRO A 55 9.90 0.46 -14.74
C PRO A 55 9.26 -0.34 -15.88
N ASN A 56 9.73 -1.56 -16.15
CA ASN A 56 9.23 -2.41 -17.24
C ASN A 56 7.98 -3.24 -16.89
N ILE A 57 7.35 -3.04 -15.72
CA ILE A 57 6.10 -3.76 -15.38
C ILE A 57 4.91 -3.08 -16.09
N PRO A 58 4.02 -3.83 -16.75
CA PRO A 58 2.80 -3.30 -17.38
C PRO A 58 1.91 -2.46 -16.43
N LYS A 59 1.95 -2.76 -15.13
CA LYS A 59 1.23 -2.03 -14.08
C LYS A 59 1.77 -0.62 -13.87
N THR A 60 3.10 -0.46 -13.84
CA THR A 60 3.78 0.85 -13.77
C THR A 60 3.39 1.70 -14.98
N TRP A 61 3.40 1.09 -16.17
CA TRP A 61 3.01 1.77 -17.39
C TRP A 61 1.54 2.23 -17.40
N ASN A 62 0.61 1.41 -16.90
CA ASN A 62 -0.79 1.83 -16.79
C ASN A 62 -0.96 3.05 -15.87
N ILE A 63 -0.22 3.12 -14.76
CA ILE A 63 -0.26 4.29 -13.85
C ILE A 63 0.35 5.52 -14.53
N LEU A 64 1.55 5.40 -15.11
CA LEU A 64 2.19 6.48 -15.86
C LEU A 64 1.30 6.98 -17.00
N ARG A 65 0.61 6.08 -17.70
CA ARG A 65 -0.35 6.42 -18.75
C ARG A 65 -1.52 7.23 -18.22
N HIS A 66 -2.06 6.89 -17.05
CA HIS A 66 -3.11 7.68 -16.41
C HIS A 66 -2.61 9.03 -15.89
N LEU A 67 -1.35 9.13 -15.47
CA LEU A 67 -0.73 10.40 -15.06
C LEU A 67 -0.46 11.32 -16.26
N LEU A 68 -0.15 10.77 -17.43
CA LEU A 68 0.05 11.52 -18.66
C LEU A 68 -1.25 12.13 -19.20
N ASP A 69 -2.38 11.42 -19.06
CA ASP A 69 -3.68 11.93 -19.50
C ASP A 69 -4.83 11.30 -18.70
N ALA A 70 -5.27 11.98 -17.65
CA ALA A 70 -6.33 11.52 -16.77
C ALA A 70 -7.75 11.65 -17.36
N ARG A 71 -7.92 12.30 -18.53
CA ARG A 71 -9.23 12.74 -19.03
C ARG A 71 -9.66 12.09 -20.34
N THR A 72 -8.80 11.31 -20.99
CA THR A 72 -9.12 10.75 -22.32
C THR A 72 -9.27 9.23 -22.33
N SER A 73 -10.10 8.74 -23.27
CA SER A 73 -10.34 7.32 -23.51
C SER A 73 -9.04 6.56 -23.86
N LYS A 74 -9.00 5.25 -23.59
CA LYS A 74 -7.84 4.38 -23.85
C LYS A 74 -7.31 4.52 -25.29
N THR A 75 -8.21 4.67 -26.27
CA THR A 75 -7.89 4.84 -27.70
C THR A 75 -7.28 6.20 -28.02
N THR A 76 -7.77 7.28 -27.42
CA THR A 76 -7.20 8.63 -27.60
C THR A 76 -5.81 8.74 -26.99
N GLN A 77 -5.61 8.15 -25.80
CA GLN A 77 -4.29 8.06 -25.18
C GLN A 77 -3.28 7.30 -26.07
N GLN A 78 -3.70 6.22 -26.73
CA GLN A 78 -2.82 5.41 -27.58
C GLN A 78 -2.36 6.20 -28.81
N ARG A 79 -3.29 6.92 -29.44
CA ARG A 79 -2.97 7.80 -30.58
C ARG A 79 -2.04 8.94 -30.18
N ASN A 80 -2.24 9.54 -29.01
CA ASN A 80 -1.39 10.61 -28.52
C ASN A 80 0.03 10.13 -28.21
N ILE A 81 0.17 8.96 -27.57
CA ILE A 81 1.48 8.34 -27.30
C ILE A 81 2.18 7.95 -28.60
N GLN A 82 1.47 7.37 -29.58
CA GLN A 82 2.05 7.07 -30.90
C GLN A 82 2.51 8.33 -31.62
N LYS A 83 1.73 9.42 -31.58
CA LYS A 83 2.16 10.72 -32.13
C LYS A 83 3.42 11.24 -31.45
N LEU A 84 3.49 11.16 -30.11
CA LEU A 84 4.66 11.60 -29.35
C LEU A 84 5.90 10.75 -29.66
N LEU A 85 5.76 9.43 -29.78
CA LEU A 85 6.85 8.52 -30.17
C LEU A 85 7.38 8.86 -31.56
N HIS A 86 6.48 9.10 -32.53
CA HIS A 86 6.87 9.51 -33.88
C HIS A 86 7.52 10.89 -33.93
N GLN A 87 7.09 11.83 -33.09
CA GLN A 87 7.63 13.19 -33.06
C GLN A 87 8.99 13.29 -32.36
N THR A 88 9.25 12.42 -31.37
CA THR A 88 10.47 12.50 -30.56
C THR A 88 11.66 11.75 -31.17
N GLN A 89 11.46 10.98 -32.25
CA GLN A 89 12.50 10.16 -32.90
C GLN A 89 13.31 9.31 -31.89
N ALA A 90 12.75 9.06 -30.70
CA ALA A 90 13.43 8.43 -29.59
C ALA A 90 13.09 6.94 -29.58
N ALA A 91 14.08 6.09 -29.30
CA ALA A 91 13.81 4.67 -29.08
C ALA A 91 12.87 4.50 -27.88
N ASP A 92 11.91 3.57 -27.94
CA ASP A 92 10.88 3.33 -26.89
C ASP A 92 11.47 3.29 -25.47
N LYS A 93 12.68 2.74 -25.32
CA LYS A 93 13.40 2.64 -24.05
C LYS A 93 13.85 4.00 -23.49
N GLN A 94 14.25 4.94 -24.34
CA GLN A 94 14.68 6.29 -23.92
C GLN A 94 13.49 7.16 -23.50
N LEU A 95 12.34 6.98 -24.16
CA LEU A 95 11.12 7.67 -23.74
C LEU A 95 10.68 7.21 -22.35
N LEU A 96 10.76 5.89 -22.09
CA LEU A 96 10.44 5.33 -20.78
C LEU A 96 11.39 5.82 -19.69
N SER A 97 12.70 5.86 -19.93
CA SER A 97 13.65 6.41 -18.94
C SER A 97 13.36 7.87 -18.64
N ASN A 98 13.13 8.69 -19.66
CA ASN A 98 12.82 10.11 -19.48
C ASN A 98 11.51 10.35 -18.70
N LEU A 99 10.51 9.48 -18.89
CA LEU A 99 9.26 9.56 -18.12
C LEU A 99 9.46 9.13 -16.67
N VAL A 100 10.24 8.09 -16.43
CA VAL A 100 10.60 7.65 -15.08
C VAL A 100 11.35 8.78 -14.36
N ASP A 101 12.34 9.39 -14.99
CA ASP A 101 13.11 10.49 -14.40
C ASP A 101 12.21 11.71 -14.10
N LYS A 102 11.30 12.05 -15.02
CA LYS A 102 10.41 13.21 -14.88
C LYS A 102 9.34 13.05 -13.80
N TYR A 103 8.77 11.86 -13.64
CA TYR A 103 7.60 11.64 -12.78
C TYR A 103 7.89 10.84 -11.51
N LEU A 104 8.89 9.95 -11.53
CA LEU A 104 9.24 9.10 -10.38
C LEU A 104 10.46 9.63 -9.63
N GLY A 105 11.30 10.45 -10.27
CA GLY A 105 12.47 11.08 -9.68
C GLY A 105 13.56 10.09 -9.27
N ASP A 106 14.74 10.61 -8.96
CA ASP A 106 15.82 9.80 -8.42
C ASP A 106 15.54 9.47 -6.94
N GLN A 107 15.92 8.27 -6.49
CA GLN A 107 15.79 7.91 -5.09
C GLN A 107 16.74 8.81 -4.28
N VAL A 108 16.19 9.84 -3.63
CA VAL A 108 16.90 10.48 -2.53
C VAL A 108 17.03 9.41 -1.46
N THR A 109 18.16 8.71 -1.48
CA THR A 109 18.56 7.81 -0.41
C THR A 109 18.71 8.72 0.79
N GLN A 110 17.63 8.86 1.57
CA GLN A 110 17.71 9.56 2.82
C GLN A 110 18.78 8.83 3.63
N PRO A 111 19.87 9.51 4.03
CA PRO A 111 20.90 8.85 4.83
C PRO A 111 20.19 8.26 6.03
N GLN A 112 20.31 6.94 6.18
CA GLN A 112 19.80 6.24 7.36
C GLN A 112 20.41 6.96 8.57
N MET A 113 19.56 7.57 9.40
CA MET A 113 20.06 8.18 10.62
C MET A 113 20.79 7.10 11.42
N PRO A 114 21.99 7.38 11.96
CA PRO A 114 22.70 6.41 12.78
C PRO A 114 21.79 5.99 13.93
N TYR A 115 21.75 4.69 14.22
CA TYR A 115 20.91 4.15 15.29
C TYR A 115 21.33 4.79 16.62
N THR A 116 20.41 5.53 17.25
CA THR A 116 20.63 6.22 18.53
C THR A 116 20.09 5.44 19.74
N GLY A 117 19.62 4.20 19.52
CA GLY A 117 19.10 3.34 20.58
C GLY A 117 20.20 2.60 21.34
N GLN A 118 19.80 1.91 22.41
CA GLN A 118 20.68 0.97 23.12
C GLN A 118 20.82 -0.33 22.33
N ASP A 119 22.01 -0.92 22.36
CA ASP A 119 22.28 -2.22 21.73
C ASP A 119 21.36 -3.31 22.31
N ASN A 120 20.68 -4.06 21.44
CA ASN A 120 19.75 -5.11 21.84
C ASN A 120 20.35 -6.48 21.53
N ALA A 121 21.34 -6.89 22.34
CA ALA A 121 22.06 -8.15 22.15
C ALA A 121 21.17 -9.41 22.05
N SER A 122 19.96 -9.39 22.61
CA SER A 122 18.98 -10.48 22.49
C SER A 122 18.32 -10.57 21.11
N LEU A 123 18.08 -9.43 20.44
CA LEU A 123 17.50 -9.36 19.10
C LEU A 123 18.57 -9.48 18.00
N ASP A 124 19.80 -9.08 18.33
CA ASP A 124 20.95 -9.18 17.43
C ASP A 124 21.64 -10.56 17.47
N ALA A 125 21.18 -11.45 18.35
CA ALA A 125 21.64 -12.84 18.40
C ALA A 125 21.23 -13.58 17.11
N PRO A 126 22.08 -14.53 16.62
CA PRO A 126 21.73 -15.33 15.46
C PRO A 126 20.47 -16.15 15.72
N ILE A 127 19.53 -16.11 14.76
CA ILE A 127 18.27 -16.86 14.83
C ILE A 127 18.58 -18.34 15.01
N THR A 128 18.00 -18.95 16.04
CA THR A 128 18.19 -20.37 16.34
C THR A 128 17.18 -21.26 15.60
N LEU A 129 17.57 -22.51 15.35
CA LEU A 129 16.70 -23.50 14.69
C LEU A 129 15.39 -23.75 15.46
N ALA A 130 15.44 -23.68 16.80
CA ALA A 130 14.27 -23.85 17.65
C ALA A 130 13.21 -22.75 17.41
N GLU A 131 13.65 -21.50 17.25
CA GLU A 131 12.76 -20.38 16.93
C GLU A 131 12.14 -20.53 15.54
N MET A 132 12.93 -20.95 14.55
CA MET A 132 12.42 -21.27 13.22
C MET A 132 11.34 -22.36 13.26
N GLN A 133 11.57 -23.47 13.97
CA GLN A 133 10.61 -24.55 14.09
C GLN A 133 9.33 -24.09 14.81
N ALA A 134 9.46 -23.35 15.91
CA ALA A 134 8.31 -22.79 16.62
C ALA A 134 7.45 -21.88 15.74
N THR A 135 8.07 -21.06 14.88
CA THR A 135 7.31 -20.20 13.94
C THR A 135 6.61 -20.99 12.83
N VAL A 136 7.20 -22.08 12.35
CA VAL A 136 6.58 -22.99 11.37
C VAL A 136 5.37 -23.68 12.00
N ASP A 137 5.51 -24.20 13.21
CA ASP A 137 4.43 -24.85 13.94
C ASP A 137 3.28 -23.89 14.24
N LEU A 138 3.59 -22.63 14.60
CA LEU A 138 2.59 -21.58 14.78
C LEU A 138 1.85 -21.27 13.47
N LYS A 139 2.56 -21.17 12.34
CA LYS A 139 1.94 -20.96 11.02
C LYS A 139 1.09 -22.14 10.57
N GLN A 140 1.46 -23.37 10.90
CA GLN A 140 0.66 -24.56 10.60
C GLN A 140 -0.61 -24.61 11.45
N LYS A 141 -0.53 -24.27 12.75
CA LYS A 141 -1.70 -24.15 13.63
C LYS A 141 -2.68 -23.08 13.16
N THR A 142 -2.21 -21.91 12.74
CA THR A 142 -3.10 -20.85 12.23
C THR A 142 -3.72 -21.20 10.88
N ARG A 143 -2.98 -21.90 10.00
CA ARG A 143 -3.50 -22.41 8.72
C ARG A 143 -4.57 -23.50 8.89
N ASN A 144 -4.38 -24.39 9.87
CA ASN A 144 -5.35 -25.48 10.14
C ASN A 144 -6.54 -25.01 10.99
N GLY A 145 -6.40 -23.89 11.72
CA GLY A 145 -7.48 -23.27 12.49
C GLY A 145 -8.49 -22.46 11.66
N SER A 146 -8.23 -22.20 10.37
CA SER A 146 -9.15 -21.46 9.48
C SER A 146 -10.13 -22.33 8.70
N GLY A 147 -10.23 -23.63 9.00
CA GLY A 147 -11.10 -24.60 8.32
C GLY A 147 -12.32 -25.09 9.11
N LEU A 148 -12.57 -24.53 10.30
CA LEU A 148 -13.72 -24.87 11.14
C LEU A 148 -14.36 -23.60 11.69
N GLN A 149 -15.18 -22.95 10.87
CA GLN A 149 -16.36 -22.18 11.29
C GLN A 149 -17.22 -21.82 10.08
#